data_AF-A0A925GXG0-F1
#
_entry.id   AF-A0A925GXG0-F1
#
_cell.length_a   1.000
_cell.length_b   1.000
_cell.length_c   1.000
_cell.angle_alpha   90.00
_cell.angle_beta   90.00
_cell.angle_gamma   90.00
#
_symmetry.space_group_name_H-M   'P 1'
#
loop_
_entity.id
_entity.type
_entity.pdbx_description
1 polymer ?
#
loop_
_entity_poly.entity_id
_entity_poly.type
_entity_poly.pdbx_seq_one_letter_code
_entity_poly.pdbx_strand_id
1 'polypeptide(L)'
;RQIRPLVGCIVLLMLVAYLRRKWQKTTEDAAVPAAPYGLAAGFATTVANAAGPVMSLYLLSKKLPKEEFVATGAWFFFFVNLSKIPVYAFHGLFSARSLAFDAMMIVPVLAGALTGRWIIHRIPPGVFEALIVALTALSTVLLFR
;
A
#
# COMPACT_ATOMS: atom_id res chain seq x y z
N ARG A 1 -18.85 -1.26 10.95
CA ARG A 1 -18.85 0.21 11.09
C ARG A 1 -17.76 0.73 12.03
N GLN A 2 -17.48 0.10 13.18
CA GLN A 2 -16.50 0.62 14.15
C GLN A 2 -15.01 0.41 13.80
N ILE A 3 -14.66 -0.46 12.84
CA ILE A 3 -13.25 -0.82 12.58
C ILE A 3 -12.53 0.10 11.56
N ARG A 4 -13.28 0.83 10.72
CA ARG A 4 -12.73 1.82 9.76
C ARG A 4 -11.97 2.98 10.45
N PRO A 5 -12.54 3.63 11.50
CA PRO A 5 -11.84 4.70 12.22
C PRO A 5 -10.52 4.26 12.87
N LEU A 6 -10.45 3.01 13.33
CA LEU A 6 -9.25 2.46 13.97
C LEU A 6 -8.09 2.33 12.97
N VAL A 7 -8.38 1.88 11.74
CA VAL A 7 -7.38 1.86 10.66
C VAL A 7 -7.00 3.28 10.23
N GLY A 8 -7.96 4.22 10.23
CA GLY A 8 -7.71 5.63 9.98
C GLY A 8 -6.72 6.25 10.97
N CYS A 9 -6.87 5.97 12.26
CA CYS A 9 -5.94 6.40 13.31
C CYS A 9 -4.52 5.85 13.09
N ILE A 10 -4.38 4.57 12.71
CA ILE A 10 -3.07 3.96 12.42
C ILE A 10 -2.38 4.67 11.26
N VAL A 11 -3.09 4.91 10.15
CA VAL A 11 -2.55 5.61 8.98
C VAL A 11 -2.20 7.07 9.32
N LEU A 12 -3.07 7.77 10.06
CA LEU A 12 -2.84 9.15 10.49
C LEU A 12 -1.59 9.28 11.37
N LEU A 13 -1.42 8.39 12.36
CA LEU A 13 -0.24 8.36 13.23
C LEU A 13 1.04 8.14 12.41
N MET A 14 1.01 7.24 11.45
CA MET A 14 2.15 7.00 10.55
C MET A 14 2.45 8.19 9.63
N LEU A 15 1.41 8.86 9.13
CA LEU A 15 1.55 10.05 8.29
C LEU A 15 2.18 11.20 9.08
N VAL A 16 1.70 11.44 10.30
CA VAL A 16 2.25 12.46 11.21
C VAL A 16 3.70 12.13 11.58
N ALA A 17 4.02 10.87 11.87
CA ALA A 17 5.39 10.46 12.16
C ALA A 17 6.34 10.66 10.96
N TYR A 18 5.88 10.36 9.74
CA TYR A 18 6.62 10.61 8.51
C TYR A 18 6.87 12.11 8.28
N LEU A 19 5.82 12.93 8.37
CA LEU A 19 5.91 14.38 8.17
C LEU A 19 6.81 15.05 9.21
N ARG A 20 6.73 14.62 10.47
CA ARG A 20 7.57 15.14 11.56
C ARG A 20 9.05 14.86 11.31
N ARG A 21 9.40 13.65 10.88
CA ARG A 21 10.78 13.29 10.50
C ARG A 21 11.28 14.09 9.29
N LYS A 22 10.43 14.24 8.27
CA LYS A 22 10.74 15.06 7.09
C LYS A 22 11.03 16.52 7.47
N TRP A 23 10.25 17.06 8.40
CA TRP A 23 10.39 18.45 8.84
C TRP A 23 11.60 18.68 9.75
N GLN A 24 11.93 17.69 10.59
CA GLN A 24 13.09 17.74 11.48
C GLN A 24 14.44 17.57 10.76
N LYS A 25 14.45 17.40 9.42
CA LYS A 25 15.66 17.08 8.62
C LYS A 25 16.55 16.04 9.32
N THR A 26 15.94 15.07 10.01
CA THR A 26 16.72 14.10 10.79
C THR A 26 17.53 13.26 9.81
N THR A 27 18.84 13.50 9.79
CA THR A 27 19.84 12.88 8.91
C THR A 27 20.25 11.50 9.37
N GLU A 28 19.70 11.00 10.47
CA GLU A 28 20.10 9.71 11.02
C GLU A 28 19.40 8.55 10.33
N ASP A 29 20.23 7.64 9.82
CA ASP A 29 19.97 6.27 9.38
C ASP A 29 19.39 5.38 10.52
N ALA A 30 18.51 5.91 11.36
CA ALA A 30 17.75 5.13 12.30
C ALA A 30 16.79 4.23 11.50
N ALA A 31 17.25 3.02 11.22
CA ALA A 31 16.54 1.99 10.49
C ALA A 31 15.12 1.88 11.05
N VAL A 32 14.15 2.37 10.27
CA VAL A 32 12.73 2.20 10.61
C VAL A 32 12.47 0.70 10.68
N PRO A 33 12.08 0.15 11.85
CA PRO A 33 11.88 -1.29 11.99
C PRO A 33 10.69 -1.72 11.13
N ALA A 34 10.90 -2.75 10.31
CA ALA A 34 9.91 -3.23 9.35
C ALA A 34 8.70 -3.91 10.02
N ALA A 35 8.92 -4.54 11.17
CA ALA A 35 7.91 -5.34 11.89
C ALA A 35 6.60 -4.56 12.22
N PRO A 36 6.62 -3.37 12.85
CA PRO A 36 5.40 -2.63 13.14
C PRO A 36 4.64 -2.19 11.89
N TYR A 37 5.34 -1.87 10.79
CA TYR A 37 4.70 -1.51 9.52
C TYR A 37 4.09 -2.73 8.83
N GLY A 38 4.76 -3.88 8.87
CA GLY A 38 4.24 -5.14 8.35
C GLY A 38 2.99 -5.61 9.09
N LEU A 39 2.98 -5.52 10.42
CA LEU A 39 1.80 -5.83 11.24
C LEU A 39 0.65 -4.86 10.99
N ALA A 40 0.93 -3.54 10.97
CA ALA A 40 -0.07 -2.54 10.66
C ALA A 40 -0.66 -2.72 9.25
N ALA A 41 0.17 -3.02 8.25
CA ALA A 41 -0.27 -3.31 6.89
C ALA A 41 -1.10 -4.60 6.82
N GLY A 42 -0.68 -5.69 7.48
CA GLY A 42 -1.43 -6.94 7.55
C GLY A 42 -2.81 -6.78 8.18
N PHE A 43 -2.88 -6.03 9.28
CA PHE A 43 -4.16 -5.69 9.92
C PHE A 43 -5.02 -4.79 9.02
N ALA A 44 -4.44 -3.71 8.48
CA ALA A 44 -5.15 -2.74 7.65
C ALA A 44 -5.70 -3.36 6.35
N THR A 45 -4.99 -4.31 5.73
CA THR A 45 -5.48 -4.98 4.51
C THR A 45 -6.65 -5.91 4.81
N THR A 46 -6.65 -6.59 5.95
CA THR A 46 -7.68 -7.55 6.33
C THR A 46 -8.96 -6.85 6.76
N VAL A 47 -8.83 -5.75 7.50
CA VAL A 47 -9.96 -5.04 8.12
C VAL A 47 -10.61 -4.01 7.20
N ALA A 48 -9.81 -3.25 6.45
CA ALA A 48 -10.29 -2.11 5.67
C ALA A 48 -9.73 -2.07 4.25
N ASN A 49 -8.97 -3.08 3.84
CA ASN A 49 -8.15 -3.07 2.62
C ASN A 49 -7.29 -1.80 2.46
N ALA A 50 -6.86 -1.19 3.58
CA ALA A 50 -6.23 0.13 3.61
C ALA A 50 -4.74 0.07 3.93
N ALA A 51 -4.09 -1.03 3.57
CA ALA A 51 -2.65 -1.20 3.77
C ALA A 51 -1.78 -0.38 2.79
N GLY A 52 -2.36 0.08 1.68
CA GLY A 52 -1.68 0.92 0.68
C GLY A 52 -1.02 2.14 1.32
N PRO A 53 -1.77 3.04 1.96
CA PRO A 53 -1.23 4.21 2.66
C PRO A 53 -0.13 3.89 3.68
N VAL A 54 -0.31 2.83 4.48
CA VAL A 54 0.69 2.37 5.47
C VAL A 54 2.01 2.00 4.80
N MET A 55 1.94 1.15 3.77
CA MET A 55 3.12 0.67 3.06
C MET A 55 3.78 1.79 2.25
N SER A 56 3.00 2.68 1.64
CA SER A 56 3.51 3.84 0.94
C SER A 56 4.31 4.77 1.84
N LEU A 57 3.84 5.03 3.07
CA LEU A 57 4.57 5.83 4.05
C LEU A 57 5.86 5.14 4.51
N TYR A 58 5.83 3.82 4.71
CA TYR A 58 7.03 3.06 5.05
C TYR A 58 8.08 3.17 3.95
N LEU A 59 7.71 2.91 2.69
CA LEU A 59 8.65 2.95 1.56
C LEU A 59 9.14 4.38 1.27
N LEU A 60 8.30 5.40 1.43
CA LEU A 60 8.74 6.80 1.36
C LEU A 60 9.76 7.12 2.46
N SER A 61 9.60 6.57 3.67
CA SER A 61 10.56 6.78 4.76
C SER A 61 11.94 6.15 4.48
N LYS A 62 12.00 5.13 3.61
CA LYS A 62 13.24 4.48 3.16
C LYS A 62 13.91 5.21 1.99
N LYS A 63 13.32 6.31 1.49
CA LYS A 63 13.86 7.15 0.40
C LYS A 63 14.23 6.35 -0.87
N LEU A 64 13.48 5.29 -1.16
CA LEU A 64 13.73 4.44 -2.32
C LEU A 64 13.48 5.21 -3.63
N PRO A 65 14.24 4.91 -4.71
CA PRO A 65 13.88 5.33 -6.06
C PRO A 65 12.44 4.91 -6.40
N LYS A 66 11.75 5.69 -7.24
CA LYS A 66 10.33 5.44 -7.58
C LYS A 66 10.09 4.05 -8.18
N GLU A 67 11.04 3.53 -8.96
CA GLU A 67 10.98 2.19 -9.54
C GLU A 67 11.06 1.10 -8.47
N GLU A 68 12.02 1.21 -7.54
CA GLU A 68 12.20 0.28 -6.43
C GLU A 68 11.03 0.34 -5.43
N PHE A 69 10.50 1.54 -5.20
CA PHE A 69 9.29 1.74 -4.41
C PHE A 69 8.12 0.93 -4.97
N VAL A 70 7.85 1.08 -6.28
CA VAL A 70 6.72 0.38 -6.92
C VAL A 70 6.97 -1.12 -6.97
N ALA A 71 8.19 -1.55 -7.29
CA ALA A 71 8.55 -2.97 -7.34
C ALA A 71 8.41 -3.64 -5.96
N THR A 72 8.92 -3.00 -4.91
CA THR A 72 8.84 -3.52 -3.53
C THR A 72 7.40 -3.56 -3.05
N GLY A 73 6.61 -2.52 -3.32
CA GLY A 73 5.18 -2.50 -3.03
C GLY A 73 4.42 -3.62 -3.74
N ALA A 74 4.71 -3.85 -5.02
CA ALA A 74 4.10 -4.92 -5.81
C ALA A 74 4.40 -6.30 -5.22
N TRP A 75 5.66 -6.60 -4.90
CA TRP A 75 6.04 -7.86 -4.25
C TRP A 75 5.42 -8.03 -2.88
N PHE A 76 5.40 -6.97 -2.06
CA PHE A 76 4.77 -7.00 -0.75
C PHE A 76 3.29 -7.37 -0.85
N PHE A 77 2.53 -6.66 -1.69
CA PHE A 77 1.11 -6.95 -1.87
C PHE A 77 0.85 -8.29 -2.56
N PHE A 78 1.75 -8.75 -3.42
CA PHE A 78 1.65 -10.08 -4.01
C PHE A 78 1.68 -11.16 -2.92
N PHE A 79 2.71 -11.18 -2.07
CA PHE A 79 2.82 -12.19 -1.01
C PHE A 79 1.71 -12.06 0.04
N VAL A 80 1.36 -10.83 0.43
CA VAL A 80 0.28 -10.57 1.40
C VAL A 80 -1.09 -10.99 0.87
N ASN A 81 -1.36 -10.85 -0.43
CA ASN A 81 -2.62 -11.33 -1.00
C ASN A 81 -2.58 -12.85 -1.25
N LEU A 82 -1.42 -13.40 -1.60
CA LEU A 82 -1.24 -14.84 -1.76
C LEU A 82 -1.54 -15.59 -0.45
N SER A 83 -1.10 -15.05 0.70
CA SER A 83 -1.40 -15.64 2.01
C SER A 83 -2.89 -15.60 2.40
N LYS A 84 -3.73 -14.82 1.70
CA LYS A 84 -5.19 -14.81 1.90
C LYS A 84 -5.90 -15.95 1.16
N ILE A 85 -5.29 -16.51 0.10
CA ILE A 85 -5.93 -17.55 -0.71
C ILE A 85 -6.36 -18.77 0.14
N PRO A 86 -5.53 -19.32 1.04
CA PRO A 86 -5.94 -20.44 1.89
C PRO A 86 -7.14 -20.11 2.78
N VAL A 87 -7.19 -18.89 3.32
CA VAL A 87 -8.29 -18.41 4.17
C VAL A 87 -9.58 -18.33 3.34
N TYR A 88 -9.52 -17.75 2.14
CA TYR A 88 -10.68 -17.66 1.26
C TYR A 88 -11.16 -19.03 0.75
N ALA A 89 -10.23 -19.95 0.51
CA ALA A 89 -10.55 -21.33 0.14
C ALA A 89 -11.27 -22.06 1.27
N PHE A 90 -10.78 -21.92 2.50
CA PHE A 90 -11.40 -22.51 3.68
C PHE A 90 -12.84 -22.02 3.89
N HIS A 91 -13.09 -20.74 3.60
CA HIS A 91 -14.44 -20.15 3.66
C HIS A 91 -15.32 -20.45 2.44
N GLY A 92 -14.84 -21.23 1.47
CA GLY A 92 -15.62 -21.59 0.27
C GLY A 92 -15.94 -20.41 -0.65
N LEU A 93 -15.13 -19.34 -0.61
CA LEU A 93 -15.36 -18.13 -1.40
C LEU A 93 -15.02 -18.29 -2.89
N PHE A 94 -14.38 -19.40 -3.27
CA PHE A 94 -14.05 -19.70 -4.67
C PHE A 94 -15.19 -20.45 -5.36
N SER A 95 -15.60 -19.94 -6.52
CA SER A 95 -16.56 -20.58 -7.42
C SER A 95 -15.97 -20.67 -8.83
N ALA A 96 -16.45 -21.60 -9.65
CA ALA A 96 -16.03 -21.69 -11.06
C ALA A 96 -16.27 -20.37 -11.82
N ARG A 97 -17.37 -19.65 -11.49
CA ARG A 97 -17.69 -18.35 -12.08
C ARG A 97 -16.70 -17.27 -11.66
N SER A 98 -16.32 -17.20 -10.37
CA SER A 98 -15.34 -16.21 -9.91
C SER A 98 -13.96 -16.48 -10.50
N LEU A 99 -13.53 -17.74 -10.57
CA LEU A 99 -12.25 -18.12 -11.18
C LEU A 99 -12.21 -17.81 -12.69
N ALA A 100 -13.31 -18.05 -13.42
CA ALA A 100 -13.39 -17.69 -14.83
C ALA A 100 -13.30 -16.16 -15.02
N PHE A 101 -13.96 -15.39 -14.16
CA PHE A 101 -13.85 -13.93 -14.16
C PHE A 101 -12.41 -13.46 -13.89
N ASP A 102 -11.74 -14.04 -12.89
CA ASP A 102 -10.34 -13.72 -12.57
C ASP A 102 -9.41 -14.04 -13.76
N ALA A 103 -9.64 -15.15 -14.46
CA ALA A 103 -8.88 -15.51 -15.66
C ALA A 103 -9.08 -14.50 -16.80
N MET A 104 -10.31 -14.01 -17.01
CA MET A 104 -10.58 -12.95 -18.00
C MET A 104 -9.89 -11.62 -17.64
N MET A 105 -9.68 -11.35 -16.35
CA MET A 105 -8.98 -10.15 -15.89
C MET A 105 -7.46 -10.20 -16.10
N ILE A 106 -6.87 -11.34 -16.45
CA ILE A 106 -5.42 -11.45 -16.70
C ILE A 106 -4.97 -10.45 -17.77
N VAL A 107 -5.68 -10.37 -18.90
CA VAL A 107 -5.31 -9.48 -20.01
C VAL A 107 -5.42 -7.99 -19.61
N PRO A 108 -6.54 -7.50 -19.06
CA PRO A 108 -6.64 -6.14 -18.53
C PRO A 108 -5.59 -5.81 -17.47
N VAL A 109 -5.29 -6.73 -16.55
CA VAL A 109 -4.28 -6.53 -15.50
C VAL A 109 -2.89 -6.39 -16.09
N LEU A 110 -2.52 -7.23 -17.06
CA LEU A 110 -1.24 -7.12 -17.76
C LEU A 110 -1.14 -5.81 -18.53
N ALA A 111 -2.20 -5.41 -19.25
CA ALA A 111 -2.25 -4.13 -19.94
C ALA A 111 -2.05 -2.97 -18.95
N GLY A 112 -2.81 -2.96 -17.85
CA GLY A 112 -2.68 -1.95 -16.79
C GLY A 112 -1.29 -1.90 -16.16
N ALA A 113 -0.66 -3.06 -15.93
CA ALA A 113 0.70 -3.14 -15.38
C ALA A 113 1.75 -2.55 -16.35
N LEU A 114 1.65 -2.86 -17.65
CA LEU A 114 2.54 -2.33 -18.68
C LEU A 114 2.36 -0.81 -18.84
N THR A 115 1.11 -0.34 -18.90
CA THR A 115 0.79 1.10 -18.97
C THR A 115 1.28 1.81 -17.71
N GLY A 116 1.07 1.25 -16.52
CA GLY A 116 1.56 1.80 -15.26
C GLY A 116 3.08 1.93 -15.23
N ARG A 117 3.81 0.89 -15.66
CA ARG A 117 5.27 0.93 -15.79
C ARG A 117 5.72 2.05 -16.74
N TRP A 118 5.05 2.20 -17.88
CA TRP A 118 5.35 3.27 -18.84
C TRP A 118 5.13 4.66 -18.23
N ILE A 119 4.03 4.86 -17.49
CA ILE A 119 3.71 6.13 -16.82
C ILE A 119 4.76 6.47 -15.76
N ILE A 120 5.14 5.51 -14.90
CA ILE A 120 6.08 5.75 -13.80
C ILE A 120 7.41 6.31 -14.29
N HIS A 121 7.93 5.80 -15.42
CA HIS A 121 9.18 6.31 -15.99
C HIS A 121 9.08 7.78 -16.41
N ARG A 122 7.89 8.29 -16.73
CA ARG A 122 7.67 9.69 -17.14
C ARG A 122 7.44 10.67 -15.99
N ILE A 123 7.18 10.18 -14.77
CA ILE A 123 6.89 11.04 -13.61
C ILE A 123 8.21 11.49 -12.94
N PRO A 124 8.46 12.80 -12.73
CA PRO A 124 9.62 13.26 -11.97
C PRO A 124 9.57 12.79 -10.49
N PRO A 125 10.71 12.46 -9.85
CA PRO A 125 10.74 11.95 -8.48
C PRO A 125 10.02 12.83 -7.45
N GLY A 126 10.17 14.16 -7.54
CA GLY A 126 9.49 15.09 -6.63
C GLY A 126 7.97 15.11 -6.80
N VAL A 127 7.47 14.95 -8.03
CA VAL A 127 6.03 14.85 -8.31
C VAL A 127 5.49 13.51 -7.81
N PHE A 128 6.26 12.42 -8.00
CA PHE A 128 5.89 11.11 -7.48
C PHE A 128 5.71 11.13 -5.96
N GLU A 129 6.68 11.67 -5.23
CA GLU A 129 6.60 11.80 -3.77
C GLU A 129 5.39 12.64 -3.34
N ALA A 130 5.17 13.80 -3.98
CA ALA A 130 4.03 14.66 -3.69
C ALA A 130 2.69 13.97 -3.92
N LEU A 131 2.56 13.21 -5.02
CA LEU A 131 1.36 12.42 -5.32
C LEU A 131 1.09 11.36 -4.25
N ILE A 132 2.11 10.60 -3.84
CA ILE A 132 1.95 9.57 -2.81
C ILE A 132 1.50 10.19 -1.48
N VAL A 133 2.11 11.31 -1.07
CA VAL A 133 1.72 12.01 0.17
C VAL A 133 0.27 12.52 0.08
N ALA A 134 -0.10 13.17 -1.04
CA ALA A 134 -1.45 13.70 -1.24
C ALA A 134 -2.51 12.59 -1.24
N LEU A 135 -2.27 11.48 -1.93
CA LEU A 135 -3.17 10.33 -1.99
C LEU A 135 -3.26 9.62 -0.63
N THR A 136 -2.17 9.53 0.11
CA THR A 136 -2.15 8.98 1.48
C THR A 136 -2.98 9.85 2.43
N ALA A 137 -2.82 11.18 2.36
CA ALA A 137 -3.61 12.12 3.16
C ALA A 137 -5.11 12.02 2.83
N LEU A 138 -5.46 11.99 1.53
CA LEU A 138 -6.84 11.82 1.08
C LEU A 138 -7.44 10.49 1.55
N SER A 139 -6.68 9.39 1.43
CA SER A 139 -7.11 8.06 1.90
C SER A 139 -7.37 8.05 3.41
N THR A 140 -6.53 8.75 4.18
CA THR A 140 -6.69 8.88 5.63
C THR A 140 -8.00 9.59 5.95
N VAL A 141 -8.29 10.72 5.31
CA VAL A 141 -9.54 11.48 5.50
C VAL A 141 -10.77 10.64 5.12
N LEU A 142 -10.69 9.91 4.01
CA LEU A 142 -11.76 9.00 3.56
C LEU A 142 -12.04 7.87 4.55
N LEU A 143 -11.02 7.37 5.27
CA LEU A 143 -11.22 6.31 6.26
C LEU A 143 -11.96 6.78 7.53
N PHE A 144 -11.93 8.08 7.82
CA PHE A 144 -12.65 8.67 8.95
C PHE A 144 -14.13 8.99 8.66
N ARG A 145 -14.58 8.83 7.41
CA ARG A 145 -15.98 8.94 7.00
C ARG A 145 -16.68 7.58 6.96
#